data_AF-A0AAW9EA88-F1
#
_entry.id   AF-A0AAW9EA88-F1
#
_cell.length_a   1.000
_cell.length_b   1.000
_cell.length_c   1.000
_cell.angle_alpha   90.00
_cell.angle_beta   90.00
_cell.angle_gamma   90.00
#
_symmetry.space_group_name_H-M   'P 1'
#
loop_
_entity.id
_entity.type
_entity.pdbx_description
1 polymer ?
#
loop_
_entity_poly.entity_id
_entity_poly.type
_entity_poly.pdbx_seq_one_letter_code
_entity_poly.pdbx_strand_id
1 'polypeptide(L)'
;MSTIIDTFIAPICHDKIEYLYQDEHLLVINKPSGLLSLSGKNPQNIDSVHYRLVPLFPECTLVHRLDFGTSGVMVIALNKAINRALCQQFSQRTVTKA
;
A
#
# COMPACT_ATOMS: atom_id res chain seq x y z
N MET A 1 21.01 -22.86 1.55
CA MET A 1 20.20 -21.71 1.09
C MET A 1 20.87 -20.46 1.61
N SER A 2 21.24 -19.51 0.75
CA SER A 2 21.90 -18.27 1.19
C SER A 2 20.87 -17.39 1.92
N THR A 3 21.13 -17.05 3.17
CA THR A 3 20.30 -16.15 3.96
C THR A 3 20.44 -14.74 3.37
N ILE A 4 19.43 -14.28 2.62
CA ILE A 4 19.40 -12.90 2.15
C ILE A 4 19.11 -12.03 3.37
N ILE A 5 20.14 -11.35 3.88
CA ILE A 5 20.02 -10.36 4.95
C ILE A 5 19.61 -9.03 4.29
N ASP A 6 18.39 -8.59 4.55
CA ASP A 6 17.90 -7.28 4.12
C ASP A 6 18.46 -6.19 5.05
N THR A 7 19.52 -5.51 4.59
CA THR A 7 20.20 -4.46 5.36
C THR A 7 19.58 -3.08 5.16
N PHE A 8 18.60 -2.94 4.26
CA PHE A 8 17.98 -1.64 4.01
C PHE A 8 17.04 -1.28 5.15
N ILE A 9 17.21 -0.07 5.70
CA ILE A 9 16.32 0.51 6.70
C ILE A 9 15.74 1.79 6.08
N ALA A 10 14.41 1.84 5.96
CA ALA A 10 13.72 3.01 5.45
C ALA A 10 13.85 4.17 6.46
N PRO A 11 14.21 5.39 6.01
CA PRO A 11 14.11 6.57 6.87
C PRO A 11 12.66 6.80 7.30
N ILE A 12 12.50 7.48 8.43
CA ILE A 12 11.18 7.81 8.98
C ILE A 12 10.45 8.75 8.00
N CYS A 13 9.21 8.38 7.65
CA CYS A 13 8.32 9.24 6.88
C CYS A 13 7.44 10.04 7.85
N HIS A 14 7.62 11.36 7.89
CA HIS A 14 6.80 12.25 8.74
C HIS A 14 5.49 12.67 8.08
N ASP A 15 5.35 12.46 6.77
CA ASP A 15 4.17 12.85 6.02
C ASP A 15 2.97 11.95 6.33
N LYS A 16 1.78 12.54 6.27
CA LYS A 16 0.52 11.81 6.44
C LYS A 16 0.05 11.24 5.10
N ILE A 17 -0.75 10.18 5.17
CA ILE A 17 -1.46 9.66 4.01
C ILE A 17 -2.66 10.56 3.76
N GLU A 18 -2.73 11.16 2.58
CA GLU A 18 -3.88 11.96 2.15
C GLU A 18 -4.95 11.04 1.54
N TYR A 19 -6.21 11.24 1.92
CA TYR A 19 -7.34 10.47 1.38
C TYR A 19 -8.00 11.28 0.27
N LEU A 20 -8.06 10.70 -0.92
CA LEU A 20 -8.64 11.33 -2.11
C LEU A 20 -10.11 10.94 -2.28
N TYR A 21 -10.47 9.70 -1.91
CA TYR A 21 -11.83 9.18 -1.98
C TYR A 21 -12.00 8.00 -1.03
N GLN A 22 -13.20 7.84 -0.46
CA GLN A 22 -13.54 6.71 0.39
C GLN A 22 -15.02 6.35 0.23
N ASP A 23 -15.31 5.06 0.09
CA ASP A 23 -16.66 4.50 0.26
C ASP A 23 -16.62 3.21 1.11
N GLU A 24 -17.70 2.43 1.08
CA GLU A 24 -17.83 1.16 1.80
C GLU A 24 -16.96 0.02 1.26
N HIS A 25 -16.35 0.18 0.08
CA HIS A 25 -15.61 -0.86 -0.62
C HIS A 25 -14.15 -0.50 -0.83
N LEU A 26 -13.83 0.74 -1.19
CA LEU A 26 -12.48 1.13 -1.52
C LEU A 26 -12.09 2.47 -0.90
N LEU A 27 -10.79 2.62 -0.68
CA LEU A 27 -10.15 3.85 -0.28
C LEU A 27 -9.12 4.22 -1.35
N VAL A 28 -9.15 5.45 -1.84
CA VAL A 28 -8.14 6.00 -2.73
C VAL A 28 -7.31 6.99 -1.92
N ILE A 29 -6.01 6.77 -1.91
CA ILE A 29 -5.06 7.62 -1.19
C ILE A 29 -4.08 8.27 -2.15
N ASN A 30 -3.49 9.38 -1.71
CA ASN A 30 -2.23 9.88 -2.23
C ASN A 30 -1.11 9.46 -1.26
N LYS A 31 -0.31 8.49 -1.67
CA LYS A 31 0.81 7.98 -0.88
C LYS A 31 1.97 8.98 -0.95
N PRO A 32 2.57 9.40 0.19
CA PRO A 32 3.78 10.21 0.17
C PRO A 32 5.00 9.41 -0.30
N SER A 33 5.98 10.10 -0.89
CA SER A 33 7.28 9.49 -1.18
C SER A 33 8.01 9.17 0.13
N GLY A 34 8.81 8.10 0.15
CA GLY A 34 9.54 7.68 1.35
C GLY A 34 8.70 6.89 2.37
N LEU A 35 7.43 6.60 2.08
CA LEU A 35 6.65 5.62 2.84
C LEU A 35 6.65 4.28 2.11
N LEU A 36 6.74 3.16 2.83
CA LEU A 36 6.58 1.84 2.20
C LEU A 36 5.11 1.56 1.87
N SER A 37 4.82 0.81 0.81
CA SER A 37 3.45 0.33 0.56
C SER A 37 3.07 -0.78 1.56
N LEU A 38 3.92 -1.81 1.67
CA LEU A 38 3.84 -2.87 2.68
C LEU A 38 5.08 -2.84 3.57
N SER A 39 4.94 -3.27 4.82
CA SER A 39 6.07 -3.46 5.72
C SER A 39 7.14 -4.36 5.10
N GLY A 40 8.40 -4.00 5.29
CA GLY A 40 9.56 -4.70 4.73
C GLY A 40 9.89 -6.00 5.48
N LYS A 41 10.86 -6.75 4.95
CA LYS A 41 11.38 -7.97 5.61
C LYS A 41 12.25 -7.64 6.81
N ASN A 42 13.01 -6.55 6.73
CA ASN A 42 13.75 -6.04 7.88
C ASN A 42 12.75 -5.63 9.00
N PRO A 43 12.88 -6.15 10.23
CA PRO A 43 11.98 -5.83 11.34
C PRO A 43 11.88 -4.35 11.71
N GLN A 44 12.83 -3.51 11.27
CA GLN A 44 12.78 -2.06 11.47
C GLN A 44 11.88 -1.35 10.46
N ASN A 45 11.56 -2.00 9.33
CA ASN A 45 10.75 -1.45 8.24
C ASN A 45 9.26 -1.76 8.42
N ILE A 46 8.71 -1.51 9.61
CA ILE A 46 7.29 -1.75 9.89
C ILE A 46 6.39 -0.68 9.28
N ASP A 47 6.85 0.57 9.25
CA ASP A 47 6.03 1.71 8.87
C ASP A 47 5.73 1.69 7.37
N SER A 48 4.45 1.66 7.03
CA SER A 48 3.95 1.53 5.68
C SER A 48 2.52 2.03 5.55
N VAL A 49 2.04 2.20 4.32
CA VAL A 49 0.63 2.48 4.02
C VAL A 49 -0.27 1.46 4.74
N HIS A 50 -0.02 0.17 4.53
CA HIS A 50 -0.81 -0.88 5.17
C HIS A 50 -0.75 -0.81 6.70
N TYR A 51 0.44 -0.66 7.28
CA TYR A 51 0.61 -0.56 8.74
C TYR A 51 -0.19 0.59 9.35
N ARG A 52 -0.18 1.76 8.70
CA ARG A 52 -0.92 2.95 9.17
C ARG A 52 -2.43 2.83 8.96
N LEU A 53 -2.89 2.11 7.94
CA LEU A 53 -4.30 1.98 7.61
C LEU A 53 -5.02 0.88 8.39
N VAL A 54 -4.37 -0.23 8.73
CA VAL A 54 -4.99 -1.36 9.45
C VAL A 54 -5.72 -0.95 10.75
N PRO A 55 -5.17 -0.06 11.60
CA PRO A 55 -5.90 0.38 12.80
C PRO A 55 -7.23 1.09 12.52
N LEU A 56 -7.36 1.72 11.35
CA LEU A 56 -8.56 2.45 10.93
C LEU A 56 -9.48 1.57 10.08
N PHE A 57 -8.89 0.66 9.31
CA PHE A 57 -9.57 -0.23 8.37
C PHE A 57 -8.98 -1.64 8.51
N PRO A 58 -9.44 -2.44 9.49
CA PRO A 58 -8.83 -3.73 9.80
C PRO A 58 -8.83 -4.73 8.64
N GLU A 59 -9.85 -4.65 7.78
CA GLU A 59 -10.02 -5.52 6.60
C GLU A 59 -9.32 -4.98 5.34
N CYS A 60 -8.58 -3.86 5.46
CA CYS A 60 -7.94 -3.26 4.29
C CYS A 60 -6.81 -4.14 3.75
N THR A 61 -6.72 -4.19 2.42
CA THR A 61 -5.73 -4.99 1.72
C THR A 61 -5.21 -4.23 0.50
N LEU A 62 -3.92 -4.43 0.19
CA LEU A 62 -3.29 -3.81 -0.96
C LEU A 62 -3.41 -4.72 -2.19
N VAL A 63 -3.99 -4.18 -3.26
CA VAL A 63 -4.14 -4.89 -4.55
C VAL A 63 -3.00 -4.57 -5.52
N HIS A 64 -2.26 -3.50 -5.24
CA HIS A 64 -1.08 -3.04 -5.97
C HIS A 64 -0.20 -2.21 -5.03
N ARG A 65 1.00 -1.83 -5.49
CA ARG A 65 1.98 -1.09 -4.69
C ARG A 65 2.65 -0.01 -5.52
N LEU A 66 3.04 1.07 -4.84
CA LEU A 66 4.06 2.00 -5.32
C LEU A 66 5.39 1.70 -4.63
N ASP A 67 6.48 1.98 -5.32
CA ASP A 67 7.82 1.82 -4.74
C ASP A 67 8.08 2.86 -3.65
N PHE A 68 9.09 2.58 -2.83
CA PHE A 68 9.43 3.39 -1.65
C PHE A 68 9.56 4.89 -1.98
N GLY A 69 10.35 5.23 -3.01
CA GLY A 69 10.58 6.61 -3.46
C GLY A 69 9.45 7.21 -4.31
N THR A 70 8.37 6.47 -4.57
CA THR A 70 7.28 6.91 -5.45
C THR A 70 6.12 7.44 -4.63
N SER A 71 5.70 8.67 -4.93
CA SER A 71 4.44 9.25 -4.47
C SER A 71 3.31 9.02 -5.47
N GLY A 72 2.06 9.14 -5.02
CA GLY A 72 0.92 9.21 -5.93
C GLY A 72 -0.25 8.32 -5.55
N VAL A 73 -1.16 8.16 -6.50
CA VAL A 73 -2.47 7.54 -6.29
C VAL A 73 -2.35 6.03 -6.03
N MET A 74 -2.97 5.57 -4.95
CA MET A 74 -3.16 4.15 -4.67
C MET A 74 -4.61 3.84 -4.29
N VAL A 75 -5.19 2.85 -4.97
CA VAL A 75 -6.44 2.21 -4.57
C VAL A 75 -6.18 1.09 -3.56
N ILE A 76 -6.95 1.09 -2.48
CA ILE A 76 -6.94 0.15 -1.36
C ILE A 76 -8.30 -0.54 -1.31
N ALA A 77 -8.31 -1.88 -1.19
CA ALA A 77 -9.54 -2.61 -0.99
C ALA A 77 -9.88 -2.65 0.50
N LEU A 78 -11.12 -2.31 0.88
CA LEU A 78 -11.57 -2.33 2.28
C LEU A 78 -12.31 -3.62 2.68
N ASN A 79 -12.54 -4.52 1.73
CA ASN A 79 -13.13 -5.84 1.99
C ASN A 79 -12.63 -6.89 0.99
N LYS A 80 -12.95 -8.17 1.26
CA LYS A 80 -12.48 -9.29 0.43
C LYS A 80 -13.11 -9.32 -0.97
N ALA A 81 -14.37 -8.89 -1.10
CA ALA A 81 -15.09 -8.93 -2.38
C ALA A 81 -14.46 -7.95 -3.38
N ILE A 82 -14.24 -6.70 -2.96
CA ILE A 82 -13.61 -5.69 -3.80
C ILE A 82 -12.12 -5.98 -4.03
N ASN A 83 -11.40 -6.58 -3.07
CA ASN A 83 -10.03 -7.05 -3.29
C ASN A 83 -9.96 -8.02 -4.48
N ARG A 84 -10.84 -9.03 -4.51
CA ARG A 84 -10.89 -9.99 -5.62
C ARG A 84 -11.19 -9.31 -6.95
N ALA A 85 -12.18 -8.41 -6.98
CA ALA A 85 -12.55 -7.68 -8.19
C ALA A 85 -11.40 -6.81 -8.72
N LEU A 86 -10.72 -6.07 -7.83
CA LEU A 86 -9.58 -5.25 -8.19
C LEU A 86 -8.38 -6.10 -8.64
N CYS A 87 -8.04 -7.19 -7.95
CA CYS A 87 -6.98 -8.11 -8.38
C CYS A 87 -7.24 -8.64 -9.80
N GLN A 88 -8.50 -8.95 -10.11
CA GLN A 88 -8.91 -9.34 -11.46
C GLN A 88 -8.67 -8.21 -12.46
N GLN A 89 -9.09 -6.97 -12.16
CA GLN A 89 -8.85 -5.83 -13.06
C GLN A 89 -7.36 -5.53 -13.29
N PHE A 90 -6.55 -5.56 -12.23
CA PHE A 90 -5.09 -5.39 -12.33
C PHE A 90 -4.44 -6.50 -13.16
N SER A 91 -4.82 -7.76 -12.95
CA SER A 91 -4.29 -8.89 -13.73
C SER A 91 -4.71 -8.85 -15.19
N GLN A 92 -5.94 -8.40 -15.48
CA GLN A 92 -6.46 -8.21 -16.84
C GLN A 92 -5.93 -6.95 -17.53
N ARG A 93 -5.14 -6.11 -16.83
CA ARG A 93 -4.63 -4.82 -17.33
C ARG A 93 -5.73 -3.87 -17.83
N THR A 94 -6.92 -3.96 -17.23
CA THR A 94 -8.03 -3.04 -17.53
C THR A 94 -7.92 -1.72 -16.77
N VAL A 95 -7.01 -1.65 -15.79
CA VAL A 95 -6.66 -0.43 -15.06
C VAL A 95 -5.68 0.41 -15.88
N THR A 96 -6.06 1.64 -16.20
CA THR A 96 -5.18 2.63 -16.83
C THR A 96 -4.35 3.36 -15.77
N LYS A 97 -3.05 3.47 -16.01
CA LYS A 97 -2.09 4.24 -15.22
C LYS A 97 -1.43 5.25 -16.16
N ALA A 98 -1.33 6.50 -15.73
CA ALA A 98 -0.65 7.56 -16.48
C ALA A 98 0.86 7.55 -16.21
#